data_AF-A0A0Q9NVD7-F1
#
_entry.id   AF-A0A0Q9NVD7-F1
#
_cell.length_a   1.000
_cell.length_b   1.000
_cell.length_c   1.000
_cell.angle_alpha   90.00
_cell.angle_beta   90.00
_cell.angle_gamma   90.00
#
_symmetry.space_group_name_H-M   'P 1'
#
loop_
_entity.id
_entity.type
_entity.pdbx_description
1 polymer ?
#
loop_
_entity_poly.entity_id
_entity_poly.type
_entity_poly.pdbx_seq_one_letter_code
_entity_poly.pdbx_strand_id
1 'polypeptide(L)'
;MAMITHVNVCNTFNEIYCCLRNKVVKLDVQQKDQFCKSCKMFAGGASGYDDGVSCTWEDLRTVNNPHVVLDPAQEFKDNQIKQVPPEGPALFVYTPRW
;
A
#
# COMPACT_ATOMS: atom_id res chain seq x y z
N MET A 1 2.68 5.65 14.91
CA MET A 1 1.88 5.11 13.78
C MET A 1 2.18 3.62 13.71
N ALA A 2 1.20 2.79 13.35
CA ALA A 2 1.37 1.34 13.40
C ALA A 2 2.00 0.84 12.09
N MET A 3 3.03 0.00 12.18
CA MET A 3 3.50 -0.76 11.03
C MET A 3 2.48 -1.86 10.73
N ILE A 4 1.90 -1.82 9.53
CA ILE A 4 0.93 -2.81 9.06
C ILE A 4 1.62 -3.73 8.08
N THR A 5 1.42 -5.05 8.24
CA THR A 5 1.92 -6.04 7.30
C THR A 5 0.88 -6.30 6.21
N HIS A 6 1.18 -5.88 4.99
CA HIS A 6 0.40 -6.12 3.78
C HIS A 6 0.88 -7.39 3.09
N VAL A 7 0.02 -8.40 3.02
CA VAL A 7 0.23 -9.62 2.24
C VAL A 7 -0.32 -9.38 0.85
N ASN A 8 0.56 -9.07 -0.12
CA ASN A 8 0.19 -8.84 -1.50
C ASN A 8 0.23 -10.15 -2.26
N VAL A 9 -0.96 -10.69 -2.54
CA VAL A 9 -1.14 -11.93 -3.31
C VAL A 9 -1.22 -11.58 -4.79
N CYS A 10 -0.60 -12.40 -5.62
CA CYS A 10 -0.68 -12.26 -7.07
C CYS A 10 -2.11 -12.49 -7.58
N ASN A 11 -2.56 -11.64 -8.50
CA ASN A 11 -3.77 -11.91 -9.28
C ASN A 11 -3.51 -12.97 -10.38
N THR A 12 -4.53 -13.28 -11.20
CA THR A 12 -4.43 -14.23 -12.32
C THR A 12 -3.41 -13.86 -13.40
N PHE A 13 -2.91 -12.62 -13.40
CA PHE A 13 -1.90 -12.10 -14.33
C PHE A 13 -0.50 -12.00 -13.68
N ASN A 14 -0.33 -12.55 -12.47
CA ASN A 14 0.87 -12.42 -11.64
C ASN A 14 1.19 -10.96 -11.28
N GLU A 15 0.18 -10.13 -11.07
CA GLU A 15 0.37 -8.73 -10.69
C GLU A 15 0.10 -8.50 -9.22
N ILE A 16 0.85 -7.56 -8.64
CA ILE A 16 0.72 -7.10 -7.26
C ILE A 16 0.76 -5.57 -7.21
N TYR A 17 0.19 -4.99 -6.17
CA TYR A 17 0.35 -3.56 -5.91
C TYR A 17 1.69 -3.26 -5.22
N CYS A 18 2.44 -2.29 -5.75
CA CYS A 18 3.67 -1.80 -5.13
C CYS A 18 3.46 -0.37 -4.62
N CYS A 19 3.36 -0.19 -3.30
CA CYS A 19 3.19 1.15 -2.70
C CYS A 19 4.39 2.06 -2.95
N LEU A 20 5.63 1.55 -2.88
CA LEU A 20 6.83 2.38 -3.11
C LEU A 20 6.81 3.05 -4.49
N ARG A 21 6.36 2.31 -5.52
CA ARG A 21 6.27 2.82 -6.91
C ARG A 21 4.90 3.38 -7.24
N ASN A 22 3.97 3.33 -6.29
CA ASN A 22 2.56 3.64 -6.45
C ASN A 22 1.94 3.11 -7.75
N LYS A 23 2.12 1.81 -8.04
CA LYS A 23 1.54 1.18 -9.24
C LYS A 23 1.41 -0.33 -9.09
N VAL A 24 0.55 -0.91 -9.92
CA VAL A 24 0.47 -2.37 -10.12
C VAL A 24 1.67 -2.81 -10.95
N VAL A 25 2.34 -3.87 -10.52
CA VAL A 25 3.53 -4.45 -11.17
C VAL A 25 3.39 -5.96 -11.26
N LYS A 26 3.95 -6.54 -12.32
CA LYS A 26 4.05 -7.99 -12.44
C LYS A 26 5.14 -8.54 -11.51
N LEU A 27 4.79 -9.50 -10.66
CA LEU A 27 5.70 -10.20 -9.76
C LEU A 27 6.44 -11.30 -10.53
N ASP A 28 7.45 -10.90 -11.29
CA ASP A 28 8.41 -11.81 -11.90
C ASP A 28 9.67 -11.94 -11.03
N VAL A 29 10.51 -12.94 -11.31
CA VAL A 29 11.78 -13.16 -10.59
C VAL A 29 12.67 -11.91 -10.62
N GLN A 30 12.74 -11.21 -11.76
CA GLN A 30 13.47 -9.94 -11.86
C GLN A 30 12.88 -8.85 -10.96
N GLN A 31 11.55 -8.73 -10.89
CA GLN A 31 10.89 -7.75 -10.02
C GLN A 31 11.21 -8.05 -8.56
N LYS A 32 11.17 -9.33 -8.17
CA LYS A 32 11.47 -9.77 -6.80
C LYS A 32 12.94 -9.54 -6.43
N ASP A 33 13.87 -9.86 -7.33
CA ASP A 33 15.31 -9.81 -7.06
C ASP A 33 15.87 -8.38 -7.11
N GLN A 34 15.49 -7.58 -8.12
CA GLN A 34 16.05 -6.24 -8.31
C GLN A 34 15.32 -5.17 -7.48
N PHE A 35 13.99 -5.29 -7.33
CA PHE A 35 13.17 -4.25 -6.70
C PHE A 35 12.65 -4.65 -5.33
N CYS A 36 12.08 -5.85 -5.15
CA CYS A 36 11.55 -6.22 -3.83
C CYS A 36 12.67 -6.36 -2.79
N LYS A 37 13.78 -7.04 -3.11
CA LYS A 37 14.92 -7.16 -2.19
C LYS A 37 15.58 -5.82 -1.81
N SER A 38 15.52 -4.83 -2.69
CA SER A 38 16.06 -3.49 -2.43
C SER A 38 15.04 -2.55 -1.75
N CYS A 39 13.79 -2.98 -1.61
CA CYS A 39 12.73 -2.20 -0.99
C CYS A 39 12.77 -2.33 0.54
N LYS A 40 12.82 -1.19 1.25
CA LYS A 40 12.78 -1.15 2.73
C LYS A 40 11.49 -1.73 3.33
N MET A 41 10.41 -1.72 2.55
CA MET A 41 9.11 -2.23 2.99
C MET A 41 9.00 -3.74 2.80
N PHE A 42 9.92 -4.39 2.09
CA PHE A 42 9.81 -5.82 1.82
C PHE A 42 10.12 -6.64 3.08
N ALA A 43 9.15 -7.45 3.50
CA ALA A 43 9.23 -8.31 4.68
C ALA A 43 9.36 -9.80 4.34
N GLY A 44 9.35 -10.17 3.06
CA GLY A 44 9.58 -11.53 2.59
C GLY A 44 8.50 -12.06 1.64
N GLY A 45 8.44 -13.39 1.50
CA GLY A 45 7.36 -14.06 0.77
C GLY A 45 6.06 -14.09 1.57
N ALA A 46 4.93 -14.08 0.87
CA ALA A 46 3.62 -14.23 1.51
C ALA A 46 3.52 -15.60 2.18
N SER A 47 3.44 -15.64 3.51
CA SER A 47 3.27 -16.89 4.24
C SER A 47 1.86 -17.45 4.02
N GLY A 48 1.75 -18.65 3.44
CA GLY A 48 0.47 -19.30 3.12
C GLY A 48 -0.06 -19.08 1.70
N TYR A 49 0.69 -18.36 0.85
CA TYR A 49 0.38 -18.21 -0.58
C TYR A 49 1.62 -18.54 -1.41
N ASP A 50 1.48 -19.39 -2.44
CA ASP A 50 2.61 -19.77 -3.32
C ASP A 50 3.19 -18.56 -4.06
N ASP A 51 2.32 -17.66 -4.53
CA ASP A 51 2.71 -16.48 -5.32
C ASP A 51 2.25 -15.17 -4.66
N GLY A 52 3.16 -14.56 -3.91
CA GLY A 52 2.94 -13.26 -3.27
C GLY A 52 4.14 -12.75 -2.49
N VAL A 53 4.03 -11.51 -2.00
CA VAL A 53 5.03 -10.86 -1.16
C VAL A 53 4.40 -10.19 0.04
N SER A 54 5.08 -10.25 1.18
CA SER A 54 4.70 -9.50 2.36
C SER A 54 5.50 -8.20 2.41
N CYS A 55 4.80 -7.08 2.54
CA CYS A 55 5.38 -5.75 2.68
C CYS A 55 4.89 -5.12 3.99
N THR A 56 5.77 -4.52 4.78
CA THR A 56 5.41 -3.81 6.00
C THR A 56 5.73 -2.34 5.85
N TRP A 57 4.73 -1.48 6.06
CA TRP A 57 4.89 -0.03 6.03
C TRP A 57 3.96 0.66 7.03
N GLU A 58 4.18 1.95 7.24
CA GLU A 58 3.26 2.80 8.00
C GLU A 58 2.08 3.18 7.11
N ASP A 59 0.98 2.43 7.22
CA ASP A 59 -0.25 2.73 6.49
C ASP A 59 -1.07 3.75 7.29
N LEU A 60 -1.48 4.82 6.60
CA LEU A 60 -2.31 5.88 7.19
C LEU A 60 -3.80 5.50 7.21
N ARG A 61 -4.18 4.44 6.49
CA ARG A 61 -5.55 3.94 6.41
C ARG A 61 -5.84 3.02 7.59
N THR A 62 -7.10 3.00 8.01
CA THR A 62 -7.59 2.06 9.04
C THR A 62 -7.84 0.69 8.43
N VAL A 63 -6.76 -0.07 8.15
CA VAL A 63 -6.82 -1.44 7.62
C VAL A 63 -6.43 -2.47 8.67
N ASN A 64 -6.78 -3.75 8.44
CA ASN A 64 -6.45 -4.85 9.34
C ASN A 64 -4.93 -5.13 9.34
N ASN A 65 -4.43 -5.78 10.40
CA ASN A 65 -3.03 -6.23 10.46
C ASN A 65 -2.98 -7.73 10.82
N PRO A 66 -2.56 -8.63 9.91
CA PRO A 66 -2.11 -8.36 8.54
C PRO A 66 -3.26 -8.00 7.58
N HIS A 67 -2.99 -7.11 6.62
CA HIS A 67 -3.91 -6.75 5.53
C HIS A 67 -3.63 -7.64 4.32
N VAL A 68 -4.59 -8.45 3.88
CA VAL A 68 -4.42 -9.33 2.72
C VAL A 68 -5.01 -8.66 1.49
N VAL A 69 -4.15 -8.38 0.51
CA VAL A 69 -4.51 -7.77 -0.77
C VAL A 69 -4.62 -8.86 -1.82
N LEU A 70 -5.86 -9.14 -2.25
CA LEU A 70 -6.16 -10.10 -3.30
C LEU A 70 -6.32 -9.43 -4.68
N ASP A 71 -6.80 -8.18 -4.69
CA ASP A 71 -6.97 -7.39 -5.91
C ASP A 71 -6.01 -6.18 -5.90
N PRO A 72 -4.93 -6.21 -6.71
CA PRO A 72 -3.95 -5.13 -6.73
C PRO A 72 -4.50 -3.82 -7.34
N ALA A 73 -5.49 -3.90 -8.23
CA ALA A 73 -6.09 -2.72 -8.86
C ALA A 73 -7.03 -2.02 -7.88
N GLN A 74 -7.78 -2.78 -7.08
CA GLN A 74 -8.61 -2.23 -6.02
C GLN A 74 -7.74 -1.58 -4.93
N GLU A 75 -6.69 -2.26 -4.46
CA GLU A 75 -5.78 -1.71 -3.45
C GLU A 75 -5.09 -0.42 -3.94
N PHE A 76 -4.69 -0.37 -5.22
CA PHE A 76 -4.14 0.85 -5.81
C PHE A 76 -5.13 2.02 -5.70
N LYS A 77 -6.40 1.80 -6.06
CA LYS A 77 -7.46 2.81 -5.98
C LYS A 77 -7.68 3.25 -4.54
N ASP A 78 -7.80 2.30 -3.62
CA ASP A 78 -8.04 2.58 -2.20
C ASP A 78 -6.89 3.37 -1.59
N ASN A 79 -5.65 3.12 -2.03
CA ASN A 79 -4.48 3.87 -1.60
C ASN A 79 -4.34 5.25 -2.27
N GLN A 80 -5.09 5.54 -3.34
CA GLN A 80 -5.17 6.90 -3.92
C GLN A 80 -6.17 7.80 -3.20
N ILE A 81 -7.09 7.22 -2.41
CA ILE A 81 -8.11 7.97 -1.71
C ILE A 81 -7.43 8.70 -0.54
N LYS A 82 -7.19 10.00 -0.72
CA LYS A 82 -6.79 10.87 0.38
C LYS A 82 -7.97 10.97 1.34
N GLN A 83 -7.85 10.32 2.51
CA GLN A 83 -8.75 10.62 3.62
C GLN A 83 -8.39 12.02 4.11
N VAL A 84 -9.19 13.00 3.69
CA VAL A 84 -9.13 14.36 4.26
C VAL A 84 -9.87 14.27 5.59
N PRO A 85 -9.22 14.56 6.73
CA PRO A 85 -9.93 14.69 7.99
C PRO A 85 -11.07 15.70 7.83
N PRO A 86 -12.28 15.41 8.32
CA PRO A 86 -13.40 16.36 8.23
C PRO A 86 -13.09 17.68 8.96
N GLU A 87 -12.16 17.66 9.92
CA GLU A 87 -11.43 18.85 10.34
C GLU A 87 -10.39 19.25 9.28
N GLY A 88 -10.86 19.93 8.23
CA GLY A 88 -9.97 20.60 7.27
C GLY A 88 -8.93 21.49 7.99
N PRO A 89 -7.83 21.88 7.32
CA PRO A 89 -6.88 22.79 7.93
C PRO A 89 -7.63 24.05 8.36
N ALA A 90 -7.55 24.41 9.65
CA ALA A 90 -8.06 25.65 10.20
C ALA A 90 -7.26 26.85 9.66
N LEU A 91 -7.24 27.01 8.35
CA LEU A 91 -6.47 28.01 7.62
C LEU A 91 -7.46 28.86 6.84
N PHE A 92 -7.58 30.10 7.33
CA PHE A 92 -8.17 31.28 6.68
C PHE A 92 -9.70 31.43 6.70
N VAL A 93 -10.26 31.64 7.89
CA VAL A 93 -11.37 32.60 8.00
C VAL A 93 -10.77 33.94 8.43
N TYR A 94 -10.26 34.70 7.46
CA TYR A 94 -9.98 36.12 7.68
C TYR A 94 -11.34 36.83 7.69
N THR A 95 -11.93 37.03 8.87
CA THR A 95 -13.03 37.98 9.03
C THR A 95 -12.42 39.39 9.09
N PRO A 96 -12.64 40.28 8.12
CA PRO A 96 -12.37 41.68 8.35
C PRO A 96 -13.37 42.16 9.40
N ARG A 97 -12.84 42.60 10.55
CA ARG A 97 -13.60 43.43 11.49
C ARG A 97 -13.89 44.76 10.79
N TRP A 98 -15.15 45.15 10.89
CA TRP A 98 -15.74 46.37 10.36
C TRP A 98 -15.12 47.61 10.99
#